data_AF-A0A7K1S846-F1
#
_entry.id   AF-A0A7K1S846-F1
#
_cell.length_a   1.000
_cell.length_b   1.000
_cell.length_c   1.000
_cell.angle_alpha   90.00
_cell.angle_beta   90.00
_cell.angle_gamma   90.00
#
_symmetry.space_group_name_H-M   'P 1'
#
loop_
_entity.id
_entity.type
_entity.pdbx_description
1 polymer ?
#
loop_
_entity_poly.entity_id
_entity_poly.type
_entity_poly.pdbx_seq_one_letter_code
_entity_poly.pdbx_strand_id
1 'polypeptide(L)'
;MKVSCFFLFLLVLACQSGNHNDQSEANAVHDLLIDRVFWKPIATQGHPDSLVNQHKFTITNTSNQHSYNQIQVCFNYYDANYHRIDSAKYVVSQRVEPRSAVTINQVQMGEVNPATRSSTVTVERAESN
;
A
#
# COMPACT_ATOMS: atom_id res chain seq x y z
N MET A 1 21.03 41.51 56.71
CA MET A 1 21.23 41.68 55.24
C MET A 1 21.94 40.41 54.78
N LYS A 2 21.28 39.36 54.22
CA LYS A 2 20.69 39.23 52.86
C LYS A 2 21.63 39.91 51.84
N VAL A 3 22.31 39.23 50.91
CA VAL A 3 21.87 38.17 49.99
C VAL A 3 23.10 37.39 49.48
N SER A 4 22.97 36.07 49.33
CA SER A 4 23.91 35.15 48.68
C SER A 4 24.24 35.55 47.23
N CYS A 5 25.53 35.60 46.92
CA CYS A 5 26.04 35.70 45.54
C CYS A 5 25.76 34.42 44.75
N PHE A 6 24.88 34.54 43.76
CA PHE A 6 25.07 34.04 42.39
C PHE A 6 25.72 32.66 42.21
N PHE A 7 25.02 31.62 42.68
CA PHE A 7 25.05 30.31 42.03
C PHE A 7 23.93 30.28 40.99
N LEU A 8 24.25 30.28 39.69
CA LEU A 8 23.47 29.69 38.58
C LEU A 8 24.05 30.17 37.24
N PHE A 9 25.25 29.67 36.90
CA PHE A 9 25.84 29.74 35.56
C PHE A 9 25.95 28.31 34.99
N LEU A 10 24.89 27.52 35.12
CA LEU A 10 24.83 26.17 34.57
C LEU A 10 23.42 25.97 34.04
N LEU A 11 23.21 26.20 32.74
CA LEU A 11 22.17 25.61 31.89
C LEU A 11 22.28 26.16 30.45
N VAL A 12 23.46 26.07 29.85
CA VAL A 12 23.62 26.23 28.39
C VAL A 12 24.28 24.96 27.84
N LEU A 13 23.58 23.83 28.00
CA LEU A 13 23.84 22.60 27.25
C LEU A 13 22.50 21.91 27.00
N ALA A 14 21.70 22.53 26.14
CA ALA A 14 20.73 21.79 25.33
C ALA A 14 20.99 22.18 23.87
N CYS A 15 22.21 21.90 23.40
CA CYS A 15 22.45 21.81 21.98
C CYS A 15 21.54 20.69 21.45
N GLN A 16 20.53 21.10 20.70
CA GLN A 16 19.79 20.27 19.78
C GLN A 16 20.78 19.52 18.90
N SER A 17 21.08 18.26 19.23
CA SER A 17 21.45 17.27 18.22
C SER A 17 20.45 16.13 18.33
N GLY A 18 19.19 16.48 18.09
CA GLY A 18 18.31 15.53 17.45
C GLY A 18 18.89 15.27 16.07
N ASN A 19 19.85 14.35 15.97
CA ASN A 19 19.90 13.48 14.82
C ASN A 19 18.59 12.67 14.88
N HIS A 20 17.48 13.33 14.53
CA HIS A 20 16.49 12.66 13.72
C HIS A 20 17.29 12.29 12.48
N ASN A 21 17.76 11.04 12.45
CA ASN A 21 17.73 10.33 11.20
C ASN A 21 16.29 10.47 10.72
N ASP A 22 16.01 11.56 10.00
CA ASP A 22 15.14 11.51 8.85
C ASP A 22 15.83 10.56 7.86
N GLN A 23 15.93 9.28 8.22
CA GLN A 23 15.53 8.27 7.27
C GLN A 23 14.10 8.68 6.97
N SER A 24 13.95 9.50 5.93
CA SER A 24 12.70 9.69 5.23
C SER A 24 12.14 8.29 5.06
N GLU A 25 11.27 7.85 5.98
CA GLU A 25 10.57 6.60 5.82
C GLU A 25 9.86 6.77 4.49
N ALA A 26 10.28 5.98 3.50
CA ALA A 26 9.71 6.05 2.18
C ALA A 26 8.21 5.95 2.38
N ASN A 27 7.46 6.99 2.00
CA ASN A 27 6.02 6.96 2.15
C ASN A 27 5.47 6.06 1.04
N ALA A 28 5.68 4.76 1.23
CA ALA A 28 5.69 3.71 0.22
C ALA A 28 4.35 3.57 -0.48
N VAL A 29 3.27 3.90 0.22
CA VAL A 29 1.91 3.91 -0.33
C VAL A 29 1.71 5.09 -1.28
N HIS A 30 2.30 6.25 -1.00
CA HIS A 30 2.16 7.44 -1.84
C HIS A 30 3.01 7.38 -3.10
N ASP A 31 4.11 6.62 -3.07
CA ASP A 31 5.01 6.41 -4.21
C ASP A 31 4.48 5.36 -5.21
N LEU A 32 3.39 4.67 -4.90
CA LEU A 32 2.83 3.60 -5.72
C LEU A 32 1.45 3.96 -6.24
N LEU A 33 1.34 4.00 -7.56
CA LEU A 33 0.07 4.22 -8.25
C LEU A 33 -0.47 2.89 -8.77
N ILE A 34 -1.78 2.69 -8.64
CA ILE A 34 -2.51 1.59 -9.27
C ILE A 34 -3.23 2.13 -10.50
N ASP A 35 -2.97 1.54 -11.66
CA ASP A 35 -3.61 1.90 -12.92
C ASP A 35 -4.07 0.67 -13.70
N ARG A 36 -4.87 0.91 -14.76
CA ARG A 36 -5.37 -0.11 -15.71
C ARG A 36 -6.00 -1.32 -15.01
N VAL A 37 -6.79 -1.05 -13.97
CA VAL A 37 -7.50 -2.07 -13.21
C VAL A 37 -8.57 -2.70 -14.10
N PHE A 38 -8.53 -4.02 -14.18
CA PHE A 38 -9.51 -4.85 -14.84
C PHE A 38 -9.92 -5.97 -13.90
N TRP A 39 -11.23 -6.16 -13.78
CA TRP A 39 -11.82 -7.24 -13.00
C TRP A 39 -12.87 -7.95 -13.85
N LYS A 40 -12.91 -9.27 -13.70
CA LYS A 40 -14.03 -10.09 -14.19
C LYS A 40 -14.23 -11.32 -13.29
N PRO A 41 -15.46 -11.81 -13.15
CA PRO A 41 -15.69 -13.15 -12.66
C PRO A 41 -15.23 -14.18 -13.71
N ILE A 42 -14.62 -15.28 -13.27
CA ILE A 42 -14.30 -16.44 -14.12
C ILE A 42 -14.77 -17.73 -13.44
N ALA A 43 -15.11 -18.76 -14.21
CA ALA A 43 -15.43 -20.06 -13.67
C ALA A 43 -14.20 -20.74 -13.04
N THR A 44 -14.42 -21.39 -11.90
CA THR A 44 -13.42 -22.25 -11.25
C THR A 44 -13.18 -23.49 -12.10
N GLN A 45 -11.93 -23.93 -12.22
CA GLN A 45 -11.62 -25.16 -12.94
C GLN A 45 -12.36 -26.35 -12.31
N GLY A 46 -13.09 -27.10 -13.14
CA GLY A 46 -13.87 -28.27 -12.72
C GLY A 46 -15.23 -27.97 -12.09
N HIS A 47 -15.59 -26.70 -11.84
CA HIS A 47 -16.86 -26.32 -11.21
C HIS A 47 -17.44 -25.09 -11.93
N PRO A 48 -18.15 -25.27 -13.07
CA PRO A 48 -18.64 -24.16 -13.89
C PRO A 48 -19.64 -23.25 -13.16
N ASP A 49 -20.31 -23.76 -12.12
CA ASP A 49 -21.28 -23.02 -11.32
C ASP A 49 -20.63 -22.16 -10.22
N SER A 50 -19.32 -22.36 -9.95
CA SER A 50 -18.55 -21.55 -9.01
C SER A 50 -17.73 -20.52 -9.76
N LEU A 51 -17.88 -19.24 -9.40
CA LEU A 51 -17.12 -18.14 -9.97
C LEU A 51 -16.10 -17.61 -8.96
N VAL A 52 -14.89 -17.30 -9.45
CA VAL A 52 -13.84 -16.60 -8.69
C VAL A 52 -13.52 -15.24 -9.31
N ASN A 53 -13.10 -14.29 -8.47
CA ASN A 53 -12.70 -12.98 -8.97
C ASN A 53 -11.34 -13.09 -9.66
N GLN A 54 -11.23 -12.66 -10.91
CA GLN A 54 -9.96 -12.52 -11.60
C GLN A 54 -9.64 -11.06 -11.84
N HIS A 55 -8.43 -10.65 -11.44
CA HIS A 55 -7.93 -9.29 -11.56
C HIS A 55 -6.71 -9.19 -12.46
N LYS A 56 -6.57 -8.02 -13.08
CA LYS A 56 -5.36 -7.52 -13.72
C LYS A 56 -5.23 -6.04 -13.39
N PHE A 57 -4.02 -5.60 -13.07
CA PHE A 57 -3.75 -4.19 -12.80
C PHE A 57 -2.27 -3.90 -13.03
N THR A 58 -1.90 -2.63 -13.11
CA THR A 58 -0.50 -2.20 -13.18
C THR A 58 -0.17 -1.38 -11.94
N ILE A 59 1.02 -1.63 -11.40
CA ILE A 59 1.60 -0.84 -10.32
C ILE A 59 2.70 0.02 -10.95
N THR A 60 2.61 1.32 -10.78
CA THR A 60 3.64 2.27 -11.22
C THR A 60 4.32 2.86 -10.00
N ASN A 61 5.64 2.69 -9.90
CA ASN A 61 6.46 3.30 -8.86
C ASN A 61 6.92 4.69 -9.31
N THR A 62 6.42 5.73 -8.64
CA THR A 62 6.76 7.12 -8.91
C THR A 62 7.99 7.61 -8.15
N SER A 63 8.53 6.80 -7.25
CA SER A 63 9.75 7.11 -6.51
C SER A 63 10.96 7.24 -7.44
N ASN A 64 11.87 8.15 -7.10
CA ASN A 64 13.16 8.30 -7.77
C ASN A 64 14.24 7.36 -7.23
N GLN A 65 14.08 6.87 -6.00
CA GLN A 65 15.16 6.26 -5.24
C GLN A 65 14.77 4.90 -4.66
N HIS A 66 13.50 4.72 -4.31
CA HIS A 66 13.06 3.52 -3.59
C HIS A 66 12.52 2.45 -4.51
N SER A 67 12.97 1.22 -4.27
CA SER A 67 12.41 0.00 -4.85
C SER A 67 11.53 -0.70 -3.82
N TYR A 68 10.46 -1.35 -4.27
CA TYR A 68 9.54 -2.07 -3.39
C TYR A 68 9.47 -3.55 -3.76
N ASN A 69 9.66 -4.43 -2.78
CA ASN A 69 9.70 -5.89 -3.01
C ASN A 69 8.48 -6.63 -2.46
N GLN A 70 7.76 -6.01 -1.52
CA GLN A 70 6.53 -6.54 -0.96
C GLN A 70 5.50 -5.42 -0.96
N ILE A 71 4.48 -5.56 -1.81
CA ILE A 71 3.38 -4.60 -1.89
C ILE A 71 2.10 -5.36 -1.58
N GLN A 72 1.46 -5.04 -0.46
CA GLN A 72 0.16 -5.56 -0.12
C GLN A 72 -0.91 -4.68 -0.78
N VAL A 73 -1.71 -5.30 -1.65
CA VAL A 73 -2.88 -4.67 -2.25
C VAL A 73 -4.16 -5.24 -1.65
N CYS A 74 -5.21 -4.44 -1.70
CA CYS A 74 -6.56 -4.82 -1.31
C CYS A 74 -7.51 -4.62 -2.49
N PHE A 75 -8.22 -5.69 -2.82
CA PHE A 75 -9.34 -5.68 -3.73
C PHE A 75 -10.59 -5.36 -2.92
N ASN A 76 -11.26 -4.25 -3.22
CA ASN A 76 -12.56 -3.93 -2.62
C ASN A 76 -13.65 -4.24 -3.65
N TYR A 77 -14.72 -4.88 -3.22
CA TYR A 77 -15.85 -5.26 -4.08
C TYR A 77 -17.11 -4.51 -3.67
N TYR A 78 -17.83 -4.01 -4.67
CA TYR A 78 -18.97 -3.12 -4.46
C TYR A 78 -20.23 -3.63 -5.15
N ASP A 79 -21.37 -3.37 -4.51
CA ASP A 79 -22.69 -3.60 -5.09
C ASP A 79 -23.06 -2.52 -6.14
N ALA A 80 -24.29 -2.59 -6.66
CA ALA A 80 -24.80 -1.62 -7.64
C ALA A 80 -24.92 -0.18 -7.10
N ASN A 81 -24.99 0.00 -5.78
CA ASN A 81 -25.08 1.28 -5.10
C ASN A 81 -23.73 1.79 -4.60
N TYR A 82 -22.64 1.11 -4.99
CA TYR A 82 -21.28 1.41 -4.56
C TYR A 82 -21.04 1.23 -3.05
N HIS A 83 -21.83 0.39 -2.37
CA HIS A 83 -21.49 -0.06 -1.03
C HIS A 83 -20.46 -1.18 -1.10
N ARG A 84 -19.42 -1.11 -0.27
CA ARG A 84 -18.45 -2.19 -0.15
C ARG A 84 -19.11 -3.39 0.52
N ILE A 85 -19.12 -4.53 -0.17
CA ILE A 85 -19.75 -5.77 0.29
C ILE A 85 -18.74 -6.89 0.60
N ASP A 86 -17.52 -6.77 0.07
CA ASP A 86 -16.45 -7.74 0.33
C ASP A 86 -15.07 -7.11 0.07
N SER A 87 -14.00 -7.77 0.55
CA SER A 87 -12.62 -7.40 0.26
C SER A 87 -11.66 -8.59 0.36
N ALA A 88 -10.58 -8.55 -0.43
CA ALA A 88 -9.54 -9.57 -0.39
C ALA A 88 -8.15 -8.94 -0.48
N LYS A 89 -7.16 -9.54 0.20
CA LYS A 89 -5.78 -9.04 0.23
C LYS A 89 -4.85 -9.94 -0.57
N TYR A 90 -3.87 -9.33 -1.23
CA TYR A 90 -2.85 -10.04 -1.99
C TYR A 90 -1.50 -9.35 -1.81
N VAL A 91 -0.45 -10.15 -1.71
CA VAL A 91 0.93 -9.65 -1.65
C VAL A 91 1.57 -9.83 -3.00
N VAL A 92 1.93 -8.71 -3.63
CA VAL A 92 2.74 -8.68 -4.84
C VAL A 92 4.19 -8.84 -4.42
N SER A 93 4.77 -9.98 -4.77
CA SER A 93 6.17 -10.33 -4.49
C SER A 93 7.14 -9.89 -5.60
N GLN A 94 6.61 -9.37 -6.71
CA GLN A 94 7.44 -8.85 -7.78
C GLN A 94 8.01 -7.49 -7.39
N ARG A 95 9.33 -7.37 -7.48
CA ARG A 95 10.05 -6.12 -7.26
C ARG A 95 9.64 -5.05 -8.28
N VAL A 96 9.34 -3.85 -7.79
CA VAL A 96 9.02 -2.67 -8.60
C VAL A 96 10.13 -1.63 -8.41
N GLU A 97 10.96 -1.45 -9.43
CA GLU A 97 12.09 -0.52 -9.41
C GLU A 97 11.63 0.94 -9.45
N PRO A 98 12.48 1.90 -9.02
CA PRO A 98 12.19 3.32 -9.18
C PRO A 98 11.81 3.67 -10.62
N ARG A 99 10.82 4.55 -10.78
CA ARG A 99 10.33 5.02 -12.10
C ARG A 99 9.93 3.91 -13.08
N SER A 100 9.55 2.74 -12.57
CA SER A 100 9.12 1.61 -13.39
C SER A 100 7.63 1.29 -13.18
N ALA A 101 7.08 0.51 -14.11
CA ALA A 101 5.72 0.01 -14.03
C ALA A 101 5.70 -1.51 -14.27
N VAL A 102 4.90 -2.21 -13.48
CA VAL A 102 4.76 -3.67 -13.53
C VAL A 102 3.29 -4.04 -13.64
N THR A 103 2.95 -4.85 -14.64
CA THR A 103 1.59 -5.40 -14.77
C THR A 103 1.48 -6.73 -14.06
N ILE A 104 0.55 -6.79 -13.10
CA ILE A 104 0.15 -8.00 -12.40
C ILE A 104 -1.05 -8.60 -13.11
N ASN A 105 -0.94 -9.86 -13.54
CA ASN A 105 -1.94 -10.52 -14.37
C ASN A 105 -2.57 -11.71 -13.62
N GLN A 106 -3.84 -11.97 -13.94
CA GLN A 106 -4.56 -13.20 -13.57
C GLN A 106 -4.58 -13.52 -12.06
N VAL A 107 -4.62 -12.50 -11.21
CA VAL A 107 -4.74 -12.71 -9.76
C VAL A 107 -6.16 -13.20 -9.46
N GLN A 108 -6.26 -14.42 -8.92
CA GLN A 108 -7.53 -15.03 -8.55
C GLN A 108 -7.79 -14.84 -7.06
N MET A 109 -8.96 -14.31 -6.70
CA MET A 109 -9.28 -13.91 -5.33
C MET A 109 -10.68 -14.36 -4.93
N GLY A 110 -10.75 -15.38 -4.09
CA GLY A 110 -12.00 -15.82 -3.46
C GLY A 110 -13.15 -16.12 -4.42
N GLU A 111 -14.28 -16.54 -3.86
CA GLU A 111 -15.51 -16.70 -4.62
C GLU A 111 -16.16 -15.35 -4.91
N VAL A 112 -16.89 -15.25 -6.02
CA VAL A 112 -17.62 -14.04 -6.39
C VAL A 112 -18.90 -13.97 -5.57
N ASN A 113 -19.06 -12.91 -4.78
CA ASN A 113 -20.38 -12.56 -4.26
C ASN A 113 -21.32 -12.18 -5.43
N PRO A 114 -22.49 -12.82 -5.62
CA PRO A 114 -23.39 -12.53 -6.73
C PRO A 114 -23.89 -11.07 -6.79
N ALA A 115 -23.83 -10.33 -5.69
CA ALA A 115 -24.19 -8.92 -5.63
C ALA A 115 -23.09 -7.98 -6.16
N THR A 116 -21.86 -8.46 -6.37
CA THR A 116 -20.74 -7.64 -6.84
C THR A 116 -21.00 -7.11 -8.25
N ARG A 117 -20.74 -5.81 -8.45
CA ARG A 117 -20.88 -5.11 -9.74
C ARG A 117 -19.62 -4.40 -10.18
N SER A 118 -18.75 -4.04 -9.24
CA SER A 118 -17.48 -3.41 -9.54
C SER A 118 -16.42 -3.76 -8.49
N SER A 119 -15.16 -3.48 -8.82
CA SER A 119 -14.04 -3.64 -7.92
C SER A 119 -13.01 -2.54 -8.09
N THR A 120 -12.32 -2.21 -7.00
CA THR A 120 -11.16 -1.32 -6.98
C THR A 120 -9.97 -2.04 -6.37
N VAL A 121 -8.77 -1.56 -6.68
CA VAL A 121 -7.51 -2.06 -6.14
C VAL A 121 -6.77 -0.91 -5.48
N THR A 122 -6.35 -1.11 -4.23
CA THR A 122 -5.63 -0.10 -3.45
C THR A 122 -4.37 -0.69 -2.85
N VAL A 123 -3.28 0.08 -2.77
CA VAL A 123 -2.10 -0.28 -1.97
C VAL A 123 -2.41 -0.04 -0.50
N GLU A 124 -2.25 -1.05 0.34
CA GLU A 124 -2.39 -0.91 1.80
C GLU A 124 -1.05 -0.74 2.50
N ARG A 125 -0.02 -1.42 1.99
CA ARG A 125 1.33 -1.42 2.56
C ARG A 125 2.34 -1.71 1.47
N ALA A 126 3.51 -1.10 1.58
CA ALA A 126 4.67 -1.47 0.78
C ALA A 126 5.94 -1.37 1.61
N GLU A 127 6.86 -2.30 1.40
CA GLU A 127 8.16 -2.34 2.07
C GLU A 127 9.24 -1.92 1.08
N SER A 128 9.91 -0.81 1.39
CA SER A 128 11.07 -0.34 0.62
C SER A 128 12.32 -1.08 1.05
N ASN A 129 13.16 -1.40 0.07
CA ASN A 129 14.55 -1.79 0.31
C ASN A 129 15.49 -0.58 0.34
#